data_AF-A0A7X6Z467-F1
#
_entry.id   AF-A0A7X6Z467-F1
#
_cell.length_a   1.000
_cell.length_b   1.000
_cell.length_c   1.000
_cell.angle_alpha   90.00
_cell.angle_beta   90.00
_cell.angle_gamma   90.00
#
_symmetry.space_group_name_H-M   'P 1'
#
loop_
_entity.id
_entity.type
_entity.pdbx_description
1 polymer ?
#
loop_
_entity_poly.entity_id
_entity_poly.type
_entity_poly.pdbx_seq_one_letter_code
_entity_poly.pdbx_strand_id
1 'polypeptide(L)'
;LERLLRLAQDYSRQDPDLIKLYNVFSSENDTARAGIIADKLESITARAYGDLIRQAQKKGEIRDDIDAGILAFLIDNQLLIMQYSFACSYHQKRFSLFVGEKNSQDNEYLIRSIMRALESMCGIRP
;
A
#
# COMPACT_ATOMS: atom_id res chain seq x y z
N LEU A 1 10.26 -2.78 -3.20
CA LEU A 1 9.10 -1.92 -2.82
C LEU A 1 8.79 -0.86 -3.88
N GLU A 2 9.78 -0.10 -4.37
CA GLU A 2 9.53 0.97 -5.36
C GLU A 2 8.77 0.49 -6.60
N ARG A 3 9.15 -0.67 -7.16
CA ARG A 3 8.43 -1.26 -8.30
C ARG A 3 6.96 -1.55 -7.99
N LEU A 4 6.62 -1.96 -6.76
CA LEU A 4 5.23 -2.17 -6.36
C LEU A 4 4.47 -0.84 -6.26
N LEU A 5 5.09 0.22 -5.73
CA LEU A 5 4.49 1.56 -5.68
C LEU A 5 4.20 2.09 -7.10
N ARG A 6 5.15 1.92 -8.02
CA ARG A 6 4.97 2.31 -9.44
C ARG A 6 3.84 1.52 -10.10
N LEU A 7 3.84 0.20 -9.95
CA LEU A 7 2.76 -0.65 -10.47
C LEU A 7 1.40 -0.29 -9.86
N ALA A 8 1.33 -0.06 -8.56
CA ALA A 8 0.12 0.36 -7.87
C ALA A 8 -0.43 1.67 -8.46
N GLN A 9 0.45 2.64 -8.72
CA GLN A 9 0.08 3.90 -9.34
C GLN A 9 -0.39 3.73 -10.79
N ASP A 10 0.35 2.99 -11.61
CA ASP A 10 0.05 2.80 -13.03
C ASP A 10 -1.25 2.02 -13.23
N TYR A 11 -1.41 0.88 -12.55
CA TYR A 11 -2.63 0.07 -12.64
C TYR A 11 -3.86 0.81 -12.14
N SER A 12 -3.74 1.61 -11.07
CA SER A 12 -4.87 2.38 -10.55
C SER A 12 -5.38 3.45 -11.51
N ARG A 13 -4.53 3.90 -12.45
CA ARG A 13 -4.92 4.84 -13.51
C ARG A 13 -5.41 4.13 -14.76
N GLN A 14 -4.84 2.97 -15.08
CA GLN A 14 -5.22 2.17 -16.25
C GLN A 14 -6.57 1.49 -16.05
N ASP A 15 -6.84 0.96 -14.85
CA ASP A 15 -8.09 0.30 -14.48
C ASP A 15 -8.60 0.83 -13.13
N PRO A 16 -9.11 2.08 -13.10
CA PRO A 16 -9.62 2.68 -11.87
C PRO A 16 -10.90 2.00 -11.37
N ASP A 17 -11.64 1.30 -12.23
CA ASP A 17 -12.92 0.69 -11.87
C ASP A 17 -12.75 -0.57 -11.05
N LEU A 18 -11.70 -1.37 -11.34
CA LEU A 18 -11.32 -2.49 -10.47
C LEU A 18 -10.98 -2.02 -9.04
N ILE A 19 -10.24 -0.92 -8.91
CA ILE A 19 -9.87 -0.36 -7.60
C ILE A 19 -11.09 0.19 -6.86
N LYS A 20 -12.00 0.88 -7.56
CA LYS A 20 -13.27 1.34 -6.97
C LYS A 20 -14.14 0.17 -6.53
N LEU A 21 -14.21 -0.90 -7.31
CA LEU A 21 -14.96 -2.10 -6.97
C LEU A 21 -14.40 -2.76 -5.70
N TYR A 22 -13.07 -2.87 -5.59
CA TYR A 22 -12.41 -3.33 -4.38
C TYR A 22 -12.76 -2.44 -3.17
N ASN A 23 -12.74 -1.10 -3.32
CA ASN A 23 -13.16 -0.17 -2.27
C ASN A 23 -14.60 -0.44 -1.80
N VAL A 24 -15.52 -0.67 -2.73
CA VAL A 24 -16.92 -1.04 -2.41
C VAL A 24 -16.99 -2.36 -1.65
N PHE A 25 -16.25 -3.40 -2.04
CA PHE A 25 -16.23 -4.67 -1.31
C PHE A 25 -15.63 -4.56 0.09
N SER A 26 -14.65 -3.68 0.28
CA SER A 26 -14.03 -3.43 1.59
C SER A 26 -14.89 -2.56 2.52
N SER A 27 -15.92 -1.89 1.99
CA SER A 27 -16.90 -1.16 2.81
C SER A 27 -17.84 -2.15 3.51
N GLU A 28 -18.22 -1.86 4.77
CA GLU A 28 -18.97 -2.75 5.68
C GLU A 28 -20.43 -3.06 5.25
N ASN A 29 -20.70 -3.29 3.97
CA ASN A 29 -22.05 -3.53 3.47
C ASN A 29 -22.48 -5.02 3.51
N ASP A 30 -21.55 -5.97 3.63
CA ASP A 30 -21.85 -7.42 3.72
C ASP A 30 -20.92 -8.13 4.72
N THR A 31 -21.21 -7.97 6.02
CA THR A 31 -20.44 -8.56 7.12
C THR A 31 -20.40 -10.09 7.08
N ALA A 32 -21.40 -10.74 6.47
CA ALA A 32 -21.46 -12.19 6.32
C ALA A 32 -20.42 -12.72 5.33
N ARG A 33 -20.02 -11.90 4.35
CA ARG A 33 -19.00 -12.26 3.35
C ARG A 33 -17.64 -11.60 3.58
N ALA A 34 -17.55 -10.64 4.49
CA ALA A 34 -16.32 -9.90 4.80
C ALA A 34 -15.10 -10.81 4.99
N GLY A 35 -15.24 -11.91 5.77
CA GLY A 35 -14.15 -12.85 5.99
C GLY A 35 -13.68 -13.59 4.73
N ILE A 36 -14.60 -14.01 3.86
CA ILE A 36 -14.27 -14.72 2.61
C ILE A 36 -13.61 -13.77 1.60
N ILE A 37 -14.12 -12.54 1.54
CA ILE A 37 -13.59 -11.49 0.65
C ILE A 37 -12.18 -11.12 1.10
N ALA A 38 -11.97 -10.85 2.39
CA ALA A 38 -10.65 -10.56 2.94
C ALA A 38 -9.67 -11.73 2.72
N ASP A 39 -10.07 -12.98 2.98
CA ASP A 39 -9.19 -14.12 2.77
C ASP A 39 -8.79 -14.28 1.28
N LYS A 40 -9.75 -14.13 0.35
CA LYS A 40 -9.44 -14.27 -1.07
C LYS A 40 -8.57 -13.14 -1.62
N LEU A 41 -8.77 -11.93 -1.14
CA LEU A 41 -8.10 -10.74 -1.67
C LEU A 41 -6.74 -10.52 -0.98
N GLU A 42 -6.67 -10.70 0.34
CA GLU A 42 -5.49 -10.35 1.13
C GLU A 42 -4.51 -11.50 1.36
N SER A 43 -4.94 -12.77 1.28
CA SER A 43 -4.05 -13.88 1.65
C SER A 43 -2.83 -14.03 0.74
N ILE A 44 -2.91 -13.53 -0.51
CA ILE A 44 -1.78 -13.52 -1.44
C ILE A 44 -0.74 -12.46 -1.03
N THR A 45 -1.17 -11.22 -0.81
CA THR A 45 -0.30 -10.09 -0.44
C THR A 45 0.25 -10.27 0.97
N ALA A 46 -0.58 -10.70 1.93
CA ALA A 46 -0.17 -10.99 3.31
C ALA A 46 0.96 -12.04 3.37
N ARG A 47 0.85 -13.12 2.59
CA ARG A 47 1.90 -14.14 2.52
C ARG A 47 3.15 -13.60 1.85
N ALA A 48 3.02 -12.97 0.67
CA ALA A 48 4.15 -12.48 -0.10
C ALA A 48 4.96 -11.42 0.65
N TYR A 49 4.31 -10.42 1.24
CA TYR A 49 4.97 -9.37 2.01
C TYR A 49 5.56 -9.92 3.31
N GLY A 50 4.82 -10.77 4.04
CA GLY A 50 5.30 -11.38 5.26
C GLY A 50 6.57 -12.23 5.05
N ASP A 51 6.62 -13.04 3.99
CA ASP A 51 7.78 -13.88 3.69
C ASP A 51 8.99 -13.04 3.27
N LEU A 52 8.79 -11.99 2.49
CA LEU A 52 9.86 -11.08 2.06
C LEU A 52 10.48 -10.34 3.26
N ILE A 53 9.65 -9.83 4.16
CA ILE A 53 10.09 -9.10 5.36
C ILE A 53 10.81 -10.03 6.32
N ARG A 54 10.28 -11.24 6.58
CA ARG A 54 10.96 -12.24 7.41
C ARG A 54 12.34 -12.60 6.87
N GLN A 55 12.48 -12.70 5.55
CA GLN A 55 13.79 -12.98 4.93
C GLN A 55 14.76 -11.80 5.12
N ALA A 56 14.31 -10.57 4.90
CA ALA A 56 15.13 -9.38 5.09
C ALA A 56 15.58 -9.21 6.56
N GLN A 57 14.69 -9.47 7.53
CA GLN A 57 15.02 -9.46 8.97
C GLN A 57 16.08 -10.51 9.31
N LYS A 58 15.93 -11.74 8.83
CA LYS A 58 16.92 -12.82 9.05
C LYS A 58 18.31 -12.48 8.51
N LYS A 59 18.39 -11.66 7.47
CA LYS A 59 19.64 -11.20 6.87
C LYS A 59 20.20 -9.94 7.54
N GLY A 60 19.47 -9.31 8.46
CA GLY A 60 19.82 -8.03 9.06
C GLY A 60 19.75 -6.85 8.09
N GLU A 61 19.02 -6.99 6.97
CA GLU A 61 18.84 -5.92 5.97
C GLU A 61 17.85 -4.86 6.46
N ILE A 62 16.92 -5.25 7.33
CA ILE A 62 15.91 -4.40 7.96
C ILE A 62 15.84 -4.69 9.45
N ARG A 63 15.24 -3.79 10.21
CA ARG A 63 15.04 -3.94 11.65
C ARG A 63 14.22 -5.19 12.01
N ASP A 64 14.61 -5.87 13.08
CA ASP A 64 13.99 -7.12 13.56
C ASP A 64 13.26 -6.95 14.91
N ASP A 65 13.22 -5.74 15.45
CA ASP A 65 12.50 -5.38 16.67
C ASP A 65 10.99 -5.15 16.46
N ILE A 66 10.50 -5.32 15.23
CA ILE A 66 9.07 -5.24 14.86
C ILE A 66 8.65 -6.56 14.21
N ASP A 67 7.47 -7.07 14.58
CA ASP A 67 6.90 -8.27 13.95
C ASP A 67 6.75 -8.12 12.43
N ALA A 68 7.18 -9.15 11.69
CA ALA A 68 7.18 -9.13 10.23
C ALA A 68 5.77 -8.99 9.63
N GLY A 69 4.76 -9.58 10.27
CA GLY A 69 3.36 -9.47 9.84
C GLY A 69 2.83 -8.05 10.03
N ILE A 70 3.20 -7.39 11.13
CA ILE A 70 2.85 -5.99 11.36
C ILE A 70 3.51 -5.07 10.31
N LEU A 71 4.79 -5.26 10.00
CA LEU A 71 5.44 -4.50 8.93
C LEU A 71 4.79 -4.76 7.56
N ALA A 72 4.43 -6.02 7.27
CA ALA A 72 3.74 -6.39 6.04
C ALA A 72 2.40 -5.66 5.90
N PHE A 73 1.60 -5.66 6.97
CA PHE A 73 0.31 -4.97 7.01
C PHE A 73 0.44 -3.45 6.85
N LEU A 74 1.45 -2.82 7.46
CA LEU A 74 1.68 -1.38 7.29
C LEU A 74 2.08 -1.01 5.85
N ILE A 75 2.92 -1.84 5.21
CA ILE A 75 3.29 -1.67 3.80
C ILE A 75 2.07 -1.86 2.90
N ASP A 76 1.28 -2.90 3.14
CA ASP A 76 0.06 -3.20 2.38
C ASP A 76 -0.95 -2.05 2.48
N ASN A 77 -1.25 -1.58 3.69
CA ASN A 77 -2.12 -0.41 3.92
C ASN A 77 -1.65 0.82 3.13
N GLN A 78 -0.34 1.04 3.06
CA GLN A 78 0.22 2.18 2.33
C GLN A 78 0.08 2.01 0.81
N LEU A 79 0.22 0.78 0.29
CA LEU A 79 -0.01 0.47 -1.12
C LEU A 79 -1.49 0.62 -1.47
N LEU A 80 -2.37 0.08 -0.64
CA LEU A 80 -3.82 0.14 -0.83
C LEU A 80 -4.33 1.58 -0.86
N ILE A 81 -3.95 2.39 0.14
CA ILE A 81 -4.40 3.78 0.18
C ILE A 81 -3.82 4.60 -0.98
N MET A 82 -2.64 4.25 -1.48
CA MET A 82 -2.13 4.87 -2.71
C MET A 82 -3.02 4.52 -3.91
N GLN A 83 -3.34 3.24 -4.12
CA GLN A 83 -4.18 2.83 -5.24
C GLN A 83 -5.51 3.59 -5.24
N TYR A 84 -6.11 3.68 -4.07
CA TYR A 84 -7.29 4.50 -3.79
C TYR A 84 -7.09 5.97 -4.13
N SER A 85 -5.99 6.57 -3.68
CA SER A 85 -5.65 7.97 -3.96
C SER A 85 -5.35 8.24 -5.44
N PHE A 86 -5.16 7.23 -6.29
CA PHE A 86 -5.04 7.41 -7.74
C PHE A 86 -6.31 7.05 -8.51
N ALA A 87 -7.19 6.19 -7.99
CA ALA A 87 -8.40 5.73 -8.68
C ALA A 87 -9.72 6.37 -8.21
N CYS A 88 -9.82 6.77 -6.93
CA CYS A 88 -11.06 7.22 -6.30
C CYS A 88 -11.04 8.74 -6.07
N SER A 89 -12.06 9.46 -6.54
CA SER A 89 -12.14 10.93 -6.45
C SER A 89 -12.04 11.48 -5.01
N TYR A 90 -12.72 10.83 -4.06
CA TYR A 90 -12.62 11.20 -2.64
C TYR A 90 -11.19 11.07 -2.11
N HIS A 91 -10.52 9.95 -2.40
CA HIS A 91 -9.17 9.68 -1.92
C HIS A 91 -8.11 10.52 -2.64
N GLN A 92 -8.33 10.87 -3.91
CA GLN A 92 -7.52 11.86 -4.64
C GLN A 92 -7.60 13.23 -3.94
N LYS A 93 -8.82 13.74 -3.66
CA LYS A 93 -8.96 15.03 -2.97
C LYS A 93 -8.39 14.98 -1.56
N ARG A 94 -8.68 13.93 -0.78
CA ARG A 94 -8.10 13.72 0.55
C ARG A 94 -6.57 13.77 0.49
N PHE A 95 -5.95 13.06 -0.44
CA PHE A 95 -4.49 13.03 -0.58
C PHE A 95 -3.92 14.42 -0.87
N SER A 96 -4.54 15.16 -1.81
CA SER A 96 -4.12 16.53 -2.13
C SER A 96 -4.19 17.51 -0.96
N LEU A 97 -5.07 17.28 0.02
CA LEU A 97 -5.14 18.11 1.24
C LEU A 97 -3.90 17.95 2.13
N PHE A 98 -3.26 16.78 2.12
CA PHE A 98 -2.06 16.51 2.92
C PHE A 98 -0.77 16.97 2.22
N VAL A 99 -0.63 16.69 0.93
CA VAL A 99 0.63 16.94 0.19
C VAL A 99 0.63 18.25 -0.60
N GLY A 100 -0.54 18.88 -0.76
CA GLY A 100 -0.77 20.04 -1.62
C GLY A 100 -1.03 19.65 -3.07
N GLU A 101 -1.86 20.44 -3.78
CA GLU A 101 -2.32 20.12 -5.14
C GLU A 101 -1.14 19.95 -6.11
N LYS A 102 -0.15 20.86 -6.08
CA LYS A 102 1.05 20.77 -6.92
C LYS A 102 1.80 19.45 -6.74
N ASN A 103 2.09 19.07 -5.50
CA ASN A 103 2.88 17.86 -5.22
C ASN A 103 2.08 16.58 -5.47
N SER A 104 0.75 16.62 -5.33
CA SER A 104 -0.12 15.47 -5.61
C SER A 104 -0.10 15.02 -7.07
N GLN A 105 0.38 15.88 -7.99
CA GLN A 105 0.53 15.59 -9.41
C GLN A 105 1.98 15.21 -9.80
N ASP A 106 2.94 15.33 -8.89
CA ASP A 106 4.35 15.02 -9.15
C ASP A 106 4.64 13.56 -8.74
N ASN A 107 4.49 12.63 -9.69
CA ASN A 107 4.64 11.20 -9.43
C ASN A 107 6.00 10.82 -8.86
N GLU A 108 7.08 11.42 -9.37
CA GLU A 108 8.43 11.10 -8.91
C GLU A 108 8.68 11.64 -7.50
N TYR A 109 8.18 12.84 -7.21
CA TYR A 109 8.19 13.36 -5.83
C TYR A 109 7.45 12.43 -4.88
N LEU A 110 6.26 11.96 -5.25
CA LEU A 110 5.45 11.07 -4.42
C LEU A 110 6.12 9.73 -4.19
N ILE A 111 6.56 9.04 -5.24
CA ILE A 111 7.23 7.74 -5.15
C ILE A 111 8.47 7.84 -4.27
N ARG A 112 9.33 8.84 -4.53
CA ARG A 112 10.56 9.04 -3.76
C ARG A 112 10.27 9.33 -2.29
N SER A 113 9.26 10.16 -1.99
CA SER A 113 8.93 10.54 -0.62
C SER A 113 8.33 9.37 0.16
N ILE A 114 7.45 8.59 -0.47
CA ILE A 114 6.84 7.39 0.13
C ILE A 114 7.90 6.30 0.32
N MET A 115 8.79 6.09 -0.66
CA MET A 115 9.90 5.14 -0.52
C MET A 115 10.77 5.47 0.70
N ARG A 116 11.19 6.73 0.86
CA ARG A 116 11.96 7.15 2.04
C ARG A 116 11.23 6.90 3.35
N ALA A 117 9.91 7.11 3.39
CA ALA A 117 9.11 6.83 4.57
C ALA A 117 9.06 5.32 4.89
N LEU A 118 8.86 4.48 3.86
CA LEU A 118 8.85 3.02 4.01
C LEU A 118 10.23 2.47 4.42
N GLU A 119 11.31 2.99 3.85
CA GLU A 119 12.69 2.63 4.22
C GLU A 119 12.98 2.97 5.68
N SER A 120 12.60 4.18 6.10
CA SER A 120 12.71 4.63 7.50
C SER A 120 11.91 3.73 8.45
N MET A 121 10.68 3.37 8.07
CA MET A 121 9.84 2.42 8.81
C MET A 121 10.51 1.05 8.96
N CYS A 122 11.15 0.55 7.89
CA CYS A 122 11.89 -0.71 7.90
C CYS A 122 13.26 -0.60 8.59
N GLY A 123 13.69 0.59 9.01
CA GLY A 123 15.02 0.79 9.59
C GLY A 123 16.17 0.61 8.59
N ILE A 124 15.89 0.69 7.29
CA ILE A 124 16.91 0.70 6.23
C ILE A 124 17.60 2.06 6.32
N ARG A 125 18.86 2.06 6.77
CA ARG A 125 19.70 3.28 6.73
C ARG A 125 20.48 3.31 5.41
N PRO A 126 20.69 4.51 4.83
CA PRO A 126 21.45 4.68 3.60
C PRO A 126 22.91 4.23 3.74
#